data_AF-A0A7R9E6L4-F1
#
_entry.id   AF-A0A7R9E6L4-F1
#
_cell.length_a   1.000
_cell.length_b   1.000
_cell.length_c   1.000
_cell.angle_alpha   90.00
_cell.angle_beta   90.00
_cell.angle_gamma   90.00
#
_symmetry.space_group_name_H-M   'P 1'
#
loop_
_entity.id
_entity.type
_entity.pdbx_description
1 polymer ?
#
loop_
_entity_poly.entity_id
_entity_poly.type
_entity_poly.pdbx_seq_one_letter_code
_entity_poly.pdbx_strand_id
1 'polypeptide(L)'
;MEGVRSTVHRTTSSGAVALSHLDGSGTEEAVMSMIHRVQELALGFPEGRLELQMVGETFHKQLVEIDLAMACVGELNTTVRGNMRCPILYGCGVNVKTGELFPANFPDKGPDQALRNVYDCSLGLLRIGPFNYDPLRGVDLWLEQSDDFILQQLSTSPEVEPPHFVDHHPFPAVTVFRDNRPHYYRRDENIGTWTPVIY
;
A
#
# COMPACT_ATOMS: atom_id res chain seq x y z
N MET A 1 -5.64 16.54 8.84
CA MET A 1 -4.28 16.01 8.61
C MET A 1 -4.41 14.50 8.57
N GLU A 2 -4.52 13.94 7.38
CA GLU A 2 -4.65 12.49 7.19
C GLU A 2 -3.24 11.92 6.98
N GLY A 3 -2.58 11.58 8.08
CA GLY A 3 -1.29 10.89 8.03
C GLY A 3 -1.43 9.49 7.43
N VAL A 4 -0.33 9.00 6.84
CA VAL A 4 -0.09 7.64 6.34
C VAL A 4 -0.93 6.60 7.09
N ARG A 5 -1.87 5.94 6.39
CA ARG A 5 -2.69 4.84 6.94
C ARG A 5 -2.27 3.52 6.31
N SER A 6 -1.06 3.08 6.65
CA SER A 6 -0.72 1.68 6.42
C SER A 6 -1.51 0.82 7.41
N THR A 7 -2.10 -0.28 6.95
CA THR A 7 -2.83 -1.21 7.82
C THR A 7 -2.30 -2.62 7.61
N VAL A 8 -2.00 -3.29 8.73
CA VAL A 8 -1.50 -4.67 8.74
C VAL A 8 -2.55 -5.56 9.38
N HIS A 9 -2.87 -6.66 8.69
CA HIS A 9 -3.78 -7.69 9.17
C HIS A 9 -3.07 -9.03 9.19
N ARG A 10 -3.19 -9.77 10.29
CA ARG A 10 -2.49 -11.05 10.48
C ARG A 10 -3.39 -12.09 11.12
N THR A 11 -3.27 -13.33 10.68
CA THR A 11 -3.73 -14.50 11.44
C THR A 11 -2.59 -15.13 12.20
N THR A 12 -2.75 -15.29 13.52
CA THR A 12 -1.68 -15.83 14.39
C THR A 12 -1.40 -17.32 14.18
N SER A 13 -2.38 -18.09 13.72
CA SER A 13 -2.25 -19.55 13.54
C SER A 13 -1.65 -19.96 12.19
N SER A 14 -2.11 -19.37 11.09
CA SER A 14 -1.61 -19.70 9.74
C SER A 14 -0.36 -18.88 9.36
N GLY A 15 -0.12 -17.76 10.05
CA GLY A 15 0.92 -16.81 9.69
C GLY A 15 0.59 -15.98 8.45
N ALA A 16 -0.64 -16.04 7.92
CA ALA A 16 -1.03 -15.21 6.80
C ALA A 16 -1.06 -13.73 7.20
N VAL A 17 -0.44 -12.88 6.38
CA VAL A 17 -0.33 -11.44 6.60
C VAL A 17 -0.82 -10.72 5.35
N ALA A 18 -1.68 -9.72 5.55
CA ALA A 18 -2.02 -8.72 4.56
C ALA A 18 -1.52 -7.35 5.03
N LEU A 19 -0.93 -6.59 4.10
CA LEU A 19 -0.48 -5.23 4.32
C LEU A 19 -1.09 -4.36 3.22
N SER A 20 -1.67 -3.23 3.59
CA SER A 20 -2.20 -2.25 2.65
C SER A 20 -1.81 -0.84 3.06
N HIS A 21 -1.81 0.08 2.09
CA HIS A 21 -1.72 1.51 2.32
C HIS A 21 -3.04 2.14 1.87
N LEU A 22 -3.82 2.62 2.83
CA LEU A 22 -5.15 3.16 2.62
C LEU A 22 -5.09 4.69 2.58
N ASP A 23 -5.62 5.30 1.52
CA ASP A 23 -5.62 6.75 1.31
C ASP A 23 -7.00 7.38 1.59
N GLY A 24 -7.96 6.59 2.07
CA GLY A 24 -9.35 6.99 2.29
C GLY A 24 -10.28 6.60 1.14
N SER A 25 -9.77 6.38 -0.07
CA SER A 25 -10.55 5.94 -1.22
C SER A 25 -10.76 4.42 -1.23
N GLY A 26 -11.99 3.96 -1.44
CA GLY A 26 -12.31 2.52 -1.51
C GLY A 26 -11.94 1.73 -0.25
N THR A 27 -11.93 2.40 0.92
CA THR A 27 -11.44 1.82 2.18
C THR A 27 -12.28 0.61 2.60
N GLU A 28 -13.60 0.66 2.43
CA GLU A 28 -14.50 -0.44 2.78
C GLU A 28 -14.22 -1.70 1.94
N GLU A 29 -14.10 -1.54 0.63
CA GLU A 29 -13.79 -2.61 -0.30
C GLU A 29 -12.39 -3.21 -0.04
N ALA A 30 -11.41 -2.37 0.24
CA ALA A 30 -10.05 -2.80 0.57
C ALA A 30 -10.02 -3.63 1.86
N VAL A 31 -10.69 -3.16 2.92
CA VAL A 31 -10.77 -3.87 4.20
C VAL A 31 -11.47 -5.22 4.04
N MET A 32 -12.62 -5.27 3.35
CA MET A 32 -13.33 -6.52 3.10
C MET A 32 -12.46 -7.52 2.31
N SER A 33 -11.77 -7.05 1.27
CA SER A 33 -10.89 -7.88 0.44
C SER A 33 -9.72 -8.45 1.24
N MET A 34 -9.12 -7.64 2.12
CA MET A 34 -8.03 -8.09 2.99
C MET A 34 -8.48 -9.16 3.98
N ILE A 35 -9.60 -8.94 4.67
CA ILE A 35 -10.13 -9.89 5.65
C ILE A 35 -10.47 -11.21 4.96
N HIS A 36 -11.20 -11.15 3.85
CA HIS A 36 -11.56 -12.32 3.07
C HIS A 36 -10.32 -13.12 2.64
N ARG A 37 -9.28 -12.46 2.11
CA ARG A 37 -8.08 -13.14 1.65
C ARG A 37 -7.27 -13.76 2.78
N VAL A 38 -7.15 -13.09 3.93
CA VAL A 38 -6.46 -13.64 5.10
C VAL A 38 -7.21 -14.84 5.66
N GLN A 39 -8.55 -14.78 5.71
CA GLN A 39 -9.38 -15.90 6.15
C GLN A 39 -9.28 -17.10 5.21
N GLU A 40 -9.27 -16.88 3.90
CA GLU A 40 -9.07 -17.92 2.90
C GLU A 40 -7.73 -18.64 3.11
N LEU A 41 -6.65 -17.89 3.34
CA LEU A 41 -5.32 -18.44 3.63
C LEU A 41 -5.22 -19.12 5.00
N ALA A 42 -6.13 -18.79 5.93
CA ALA A 42 -6.19 -19.38 7.26
C ALA A 42 -7.13 -20.59 7.35
N LEU A 43 -7.77 -21.01 6.24
CA LEU A 43 -8.57 -22.22 6.19
C LEU A 43 -7.74 -23.42 6.66
N GLY A 44 -8.27 -24.17 7.64
CA GLY A 44 -7.56 -25.29 8.27
C GLY A 44 -6.79 -24.94 9.55
N PHE A 45 -6.77 -23.66 9.98
CA PHE A 45 -6.08 -23.20 11.18
C PHE A 45 -7.04 -22.53 12.19
N PRO A 46 -8.00 -23.27 12.79
CA PRO A 46 -9.13 -22.71 13.54
C PRO A 46 -8.77 -22.04 14.87
N GLU A 47 -7.59 -22.29 15.42
CA GLU A 47 -7.17 -21.74 16.73
C GLU A 47 -6.60 -20.31 16.65
N GLY A 48 -6.48 -19.76 15.43
CA GLY A 48 -5.90 -18.43 15.23
C GLY A 48 -6.86 -17.30 15.53
N ARG A 49 -6.29 -16.17 15.90
CA ARG A 49 -6.99 -14.90 15.99
C ARG A 49 -6.56 -13.97 14.87
N LEU A 50 -7.49 -13.10 14.49
CA LEU A 50 -7.21 -12.01 13.57
C LEU A 50 -6.71 -10.81 14.36
N GLU A 51 -5.46 -10.44 14.14
CA GLU A 51 -4.85 -9.26 14.74
C GLU A 51 -4.82 -8.13 13.72
N LEU A 52 -5.21 -6.94 14.17
CA LEU A 52 -5.12 -5.70 13.43
C LEU A 52 -4.05 -4.81 14.06
N GLN A 53 -3.17 -4.29 13.22
CA GLN A 53 -2.18 -3.30 13.60
C GLN A 53 -2.35 -2.08 12.68
N MET A 54 -2.74 -0.95 13.30
CA MET A 54 -3.16 0.35 12.76
C MET A 54 -4.63 0.46 12.31
N VAL A 55 -5.26 1.57 12.74
CA VAL A 55 -6.72 1.76 12.75
C VAL A 55 -7.15 2.75 11.67
N GLY A 56 -8.02 2.29 10.77
CA GLY A 56 -9.04 3.11 10.13
C GLY A 56 -10.40 2.76 10.74
N GLU A 57 -11.35 3.70 10.78
CA GLU A 57 -12.66 3.46 11.42
C GLU A 57 -13.36 2.24 10.83
N THR A 58 -13.20 1.93 9.56
CA THR A 58 -13.92 0.88 8.82
C THR A 58 -13.92 -0.54 9.43
N PHE A 59 -12.96 -0.90 10.27
CA PHE A 59 -12.85 -2.26 10.83
C PHE A 59 -13.92 -2.58 11.89
N HIS A 60 -14.47 -1.59 12.61
CA HIS A 60 -15.49 -1.85 13.63
C HIS A 60 -16.83 -2.34 13.05
N LYS A 61 -17.04 -2.18 11.73
CA LYS A 61 -18.26 -2.60 11.03
C LYS A 61 -18.24 -4.08 10.64
N GLN A 62 -17.11 -4.76 10.82
CA GLN A 62 -16.93 -6.13 10.35
C GLN A 62 -17.60 -7.12 11.32
N LEU A 63 -18.19 -8.17 10.77
CA LEU A 63 -18.87 -9.22 11.56
C LEU A 63 -17.89 -10.19 12.24
N VAL A 64 -16.62 -10.15 11.84
CA VAL A 64 -15.57 -11.02 12.33
C VAL A 64 -14.91 -10.37 13.55
N GLU A 65 -14.59 -11.17 14.56
CA GLU A 65 -13.82 -10.71 15.72
C GLU A 65 -12.38 -10.38 15.30
N ILE A 66 -11.94 -9.16 15.60
CA ILE A 66 -10.62 -8.65 15.25
C ILE A 66 -10.01 -8.01 16.50
N ASP A 67 -8.90 -8.56 16.95
CA ASP A 67 -8.14 -8.04 18.09
C ASP A 67 -7.26 -6.87 17.64
N LEU A 68 -7.50 -5.69 18.19
CA LEU A 68 -6.62 -4.53 17.96
C LEU A 68 -5.33 -4.70 18.79
N ALA A 69 -4.25 -5.12 18.14
CA ALA A 69 -2.97 -5.37 18.79
C ALA A 69 -2.09 -4.10 18.89
N MET A 70 -2.20 -3.17 17.94
CA MET A 70 -1.40 -1.94 17.93
C MET A 70 -2.14 -0.79 17.23
N ALA A 71 -2.10 0.40 17.82
CA ALA A 71 -2.61 1.63 17.22
C ALA A 71 -1.56 2.74 17.30
N CYS A 72 -1.04 3.15 16.15
CA CYS A 72 -0.16 4.32 16.01
C CYS A 72 -0.67 5.16 14.82
N VAL A 73 -1.78 5.86 15.03
CA VAL A 73 -2.47 6.66 14.01
C VAL A 73 -2.91 8.00 14.61
N GLY A 74 -3.23 8.98 13.76
CA GLY A 74 -3.70 10.29 14.21
C GLY A 74 -2.70 10.95 15.17
N GLU A 75 -3.19 11.42 16.32
CA GLU A 75 -2.35 12.10 17.33
C GLU A 75 -1.24 11.18 17.89
N LEU A 76 -1.49 9.86 17.98
CA LEU A 76 -0.49 8.90 18.46
C LEU A 76 0.70 8.74 17.49
N ASN A 77 0.52 9.12 16.22
CA ASN A 77 1.58 9.18 15.22
C ASN A 77 1.94 10.63 14.84
N THR A 78 1.56 11.63 15.63
CA THR A 78 1.81 13.05 15.32
C THR A 78 2.80 13.65 16.30
N THR A 79 3.80 14.36 15.77
CA THR A 79 4.69 15.24 16.55
C THR A 79 4.58 16.68 16.06
N VAL A 80 4.94 17.64 16.91
CA VAL A 80 4.93 19.06 16.59
C VAL A 80 6.38 19.54 16.45
N ARG A 81 6.76 19.99 15.25
CA ARG A 81 8.08 20.58 14.96
C ARG A 81 7.88 22.07 14.66
N GLY A 82 8.17 22.93 15.62
CA GLY A 82 7.81 24.36 15.54
C GLY A 82 6.29 24.52 15.58
N ASN A 83 5.70 25.08 14.53
CA ASN A 83 4.23 25.17 14.37
C ASN A 83 3.65 24.09 13.44
N MET A 84 4.47 23.17 12.95
CA MET A 84 4.06 22.16 11.96
C MET A 84 3.82 20.81 12.62
N ARG A 85 2.65 20.21 12.36
CA ARG A 85 2.34 18.84 12.79
C ARG A 85 2.83 17.86 11.73
N CYS A 86 3.64 16.90 12.13
CA CYS A 86 4.28 15.93 11.23
C CYS A 86 4.04 14.51 11.74
N PRO A 87 3.91 13.51 10.84
CA PRO A 87 3.98 12.12 11.23
C PRO A 87 5.30 11.78 11.95
N ILE A 88 5.23 10.93 12.97
CA ILE A 88 6.42 10.33 13.62
C ILE A 88 6.95 9.20 12.73
N LEU A 89 6.04 8.34 12.25
CA LEU A 89 6.29 7.21 11.36
C LEU A 89 5.65 7.48 9.99
N TYR A 90 6.47 7.40 8.94
CA TYR A 90 6.05 7.53 7.53
C TYR A 90 5.92 6.18 6.81
N GLY A 91 6.43 5.11 7.41
CA GLY A 91 6.45 3.78 6.82
C GLY A 91 6.74 2.71 7.86
N CYS A 92 6.28 1.50 7.57
CA CYS A 92 6.48 0.32 8.39
C CYS A 92 6.75 -0.91 7.52
N GLY A 93 7.54 -1.83 8.04
CA GLY A 93 7.68 -3.18 7.51
C GLY A 93 7.05 -4.20 8.46
N VAL A 94 6.64 -5.33 7.90
CA VAL A 94 6.20 -6.52 8.66
C VAL A 94 7.11 -7.69 8.33
N ASN A 95 7.67 -8.32 9.35
CA ASN A 95 8.38 -9.58 9.18
C ASN A 95 7.35 -10.71 9.11
N VAL A 96 7.12 -11.27 7.92
CA VAL A 96 6.08 -12.31 7.74
C VAL A 96 6.32 -13.59 8.54
N LYS A 97 7.56 -13.89 8.95
CA LYS A 97 7.88 -15.08 9.76
C LYS A 97 7.53 -14.88 11.24
N THR A 98 7.82 -13.69 11.78
CA THR A 98 7.63 -13.41 13.22
C THR A 98 6.32 -12.65 13.49
N GLY A 99 5.82 -11.93 12.49
CA GLY A 99 4.75 -10.93 12.57
C GLY A 99 5.16 -9.63 13.25
N GLU A 100 6.46 -9.41 13.46
CA GLU A 100 6.98 -8.18 14.05
C GLU A 100 6.80 -7.00 13.09
N LEU A 101 6.23 -5.92 13.60
CA LEU A 101 6.23 -4.62 12.92
C LEU A 101 7.42 -3.79 13.35
N PHE A 102 8.00 -3.10 12.38
CA PHE A 102 9.10 -2.17 12.61
C PHE A 102 8.97 -0.92 11.73
N PRO A 103 9.40 0.25 12.23
CA PRO A 103 9.57 1.44 11.39
C PRO A 103 10.49 1.15 10.22
N ALA A 104 10.10 1.55 9.01
CA ALA A 104 10.89 1.29 7.83
C ALA A 104 10.81 2.42 6.81
N ASN A 105 11.90 2.63 6.09
CA ASN A 105 11.95 3.45 4.89
C ASN A 105 12.47 2.58 3.74
N PHE A 106 11.86 2.70 2.56
CA PHE A 106 12.14 1.85 1.41
C PHE A 106 12.61 2.72 0.24
N PRO A 107 13.94 2.88 0.06
CA PRO A 107 14.49 3.60 -1.08
C PRO A 107 14.19 2.91 -2.41
N ASP A 108 14.25 1.58 -2.42
CA ASP A 108 13.81 0.74 -3.52
C ASP A 108 12.37 0.28 -3.25
N LYS A 109 11.43 0.70 -4.11
CA LYS A 109 10.01 0.32 -4.02
C LYS A 109 9.62 -0.78 -5.02
N GLY A 110 10.61 -1.37 -5.69
CA GLY A 110 10.42 -2.44 -6.64
C GLY A 110 10.13 -1.96 -8.06
N PRO A 111 9.82 -2.90 -8.96
CA PRO A 111 9.61 -2.61 -10.37
C PRO A 111 8.34 -1.79 -10.59
N ASP A 112 8.35 -1.01 -11.66
CA ASP A 112 7.22 -0.18 -12.09
C ASP A 112 6.58 0.61 -10.93
N GLN A 113 7.42 1.26 -10.10
CA GLN A 113 7.03 1.93 -8.85
C GLN A 113 5.82 2.87 -8.96
N ALA A 114 5.62 3.49 -10.12
CA ALA A 114 4.47 4.39 -10.36
C ALA A 114 3.14 3.64 -10.57
N LEU A 115 3.18 2.32 -10.75
CA LEU A 115 2.02 1.47 -10.94
C LEU A 115 1.68 0.73 -9.63
N ARG A 116 0.40 0.48 -9.40
CA ARG A 116 -0.06 -0.25 -8.22
C ARG A 116 0.18 -1.75 -8.41
N ASN A 117 0.79 -2.37 -7.41
CA ASN A 117 1.25 -3.76 -7.47
C ASN A 117 0.41 -4.65 -6.56
N VAL A 118 0.14 -5.89 -6.98
CA VAL A 118 -0.52 -6.91 -6.15
C VAL A 118 0.32 -8.18 -6.17
N TYR A 119 0.62 -8.74 -5.01
CA TYR A 119 1.38 -9.97 -4.88
C TYR A 119 0.46 -11.19 -4.86
N ASP A 120 0.73 -12.16 -5.73
CA ASP A 120 0.12 -13.49 -5.73
C ASP A 120 1.01 -14.44 -4.93
N CYS A 121 0.57 -14.74 -3.70
CA CYS A 121 1.30 -15.62 -2.80
C CYS A 121 1.27 -17.10 -3.22
N SER A 122 0.29 -17.53 -4.02
CA SER A 122 0.17 -18.91 -4.49
C SER A 122 1.19 -19.19 -5.61
N LEU A 123 1.45 -18.19 -6.45
CA LEU A 123 2.43 -18.29 -7.55
C LEU A 123 3.82 -17.76 -7.19
N GLY A 124 3.94 -17.02 -6.09
CA GLY A 124 5.18 -16.34 -5.73
C GLY A 124 5.53 -15.20 -6.69
N LEU A 125 4.52 -14.54 -7.24
CA LEU A 125 4.68 -13.54 -8.30
C LEU A 125 4.10 -12.19 -7.88
N LEU A 126 4.82 -11.12 -8.23
CA LEU A 126 4.25 -9.78 -8.27
C LEU A 126 3.53 -9.62 -9.60
N ARG A 127 2.27 -9.18 -9.58
CA ARG A 127 1.47 -8.92 -10.77
C ARG A 127 1.10 -7.43 -10.82
N ILE A 128 1.28 -6.85 -12.00
CA ILE A 128 0.91 -5.47 -12.29
C ILE A 128 -0.02 -5.46 -13.51
N GLY A 129 -1.24 -4.98 -13.33
CA GLY A 129 -2.19 -4.77 -14.41
C GLY A 129 -2.68 -6.04 -15.15
N PRO A 130 -3.18 -5.89 -16.38
CA PRO A 130 -3.38 -4.62 -17.06
C PRO A 130 -4.44 -3.77 -16.34
N PHE A 131 -4.34 -2.46 -16.46
CA PHE A 131 -5.40 -1.54 -16.05
C PHE A 131 -5.50 -0.41 -17.07
N ASN A 132 -6.67 0.23 -17.11
CA ASN A 132 -6.92 1.38 -17.93
C ASN A 132 -7.64 2.44 -17.09
N TYR A 133 -7.42 3.70 -17.43
CA TYR A 133 -8.17 4.81 -16.86
C TYR A 133 -8.43 5.83 -17.97
N ASP A 134 -9.51 6.58 -17.83
CA ASP A 134 -9.75 7.70 -18.74
C ASP A 134 -8.64 8.74 -18.54
N PRO A 135 -8.07 9.29 -19.62
CA PRO A 135 -7.06 10.34 -19.51
C PRO A 135 -7.58 11.48 -18.63
N LEU A 136 -6.75 11.91 -17.67
CA LEU A 136 -7.10 13.04 -16.82
C LEU A 136 -7.38 14.26 -17.71
N ARG A 137 -8.58 14.84 -17.59
CA ARG A 137 -8.96 16.01 -18.39
C ARG A 137 -7.99 17.16 -18.08
N GLY A 138 -7.35 17.71 -19.11
CA GLY A 138 -6.39 18.80 -18.97
C GLY A 138 -5.06 18.36 -18.36
N VAL A 139 -4.66 17.09 -18.50
CA VAL A 139 -3.38 16.57 -17.98
C VAL A 139 -2.17 17.38 -18.50
N ASP A 140 -2.25 17.86 -19.74
CA ASP A 140 -1.32 18.80 -20.36
C ASP A 140 -1.14 20.07 -19.53
N LEU A 141 -2.24 20.66 -19.07
CA LEU A 141 -2.20 21.86 -18.22
C LEU A 141 -1.54 21.59 -16.88
N TRP A 142 -1.74 20.41 -16.30
CA TRP A 142 -1.11 20.00 -15.04
C TRP A 142 0.39 19.75 -15.21
N LEU A 143 0.80 19.13 -16.32
CA LEU A 143 2.21 18.86 -16.63
C LEU A 143 3.01 20.15 -16.91
N GLU A 144 2.34 21.26 -17.25
CA GLU A 144 2.96 22.57 -17.45
C GLU A 144 3.15 23.36 -16.14
N GLN A 145 2.59 22.90 -15.02
CA GLN A 145 2.71 23.60 -13.74
C GLN A 145 4.04 23.33 -13.04
N SER A 146 4.44 24.21 -12.12
CA SER A 146 5.62 23.99 -11.28
C SER A 146 5.39 22.90 -10.24
N ASP A 147 6.48 22.27 -9.78
CA ASP A 147 6.44 21.28 -8.70
C ASP A 147 5.72 21.81 -7.45
N ASP A 148 5.96 23.06 -7.06
CA ASP A 148 5.29 23.71 -5.92
C ASP A 148 3.77 23.80 -6.13
N PHE A 149 3.32 24.12 -7.34
CA PHE A 149 1.89 24.20 -7.65
C PHE A 149 1.26 22.80 -7.65
N ILE A 150 1.92 21.82 -8.26
CA ILE A 150 1.47 20.43 -8.27
C ILE A 150 1.37 19.89 -6.85
N LEU A 151 2.40 20.13 -6.03
CA LEU A 151 2.44 19.71 -4.64
C LEU A 151 1.27 20.32 -3.84
N GLN A 152 1.03 21.62 -3.99
CA GLN A 152 -0.07 22.30 -3.28
C GLN A 152 -1.47 21.85 -3.71
N GLN A 153 -1.65 21.45 -4.98
CA GLN A 153 -2.97 21.11 -5.51
C GLN A 153 -3.29 19.61 -5.46
N LEU A 154 -2.28 18.73 -5.57
CA LEU A 154 -2.48 17.29 -5.68
C LEU A 154 -2.10 16.52 -4.41
N SER A 155 -1.39 17.12 -3.46
CA SER A 155 -1.13 16.52 -2.15
C SER A 155 -2.25 16.84 -1.16
N THR A 156 -2.59 15.86 -0.32
CA THR A 156 -3.45 16.07 0.85
C THR A 156 -2.70 16.72 2.03
N SER A 157 -1.37 16.77 1.98
CA SER A 157 -0.49 17.36 2.99
C SER A 157 0.82 17.93 2.40
N PRO A 158 0.75 19.03 1.61
CA PRO A 158 1.88 19.55 0.83
C PRO A 158 3.17 19.81 1.64
N GLU A 159 3.02 20.23 2.90
CA GLU A 159 4.14 20.62 3.77
C GLU A 159 5.02 19.44 4.24
N VAL A 160 4.54 18.20 4.10
CA VAL A 160 5.18 17.01 4.66
C VAL A 160 5.34 15.87 3.64
N GLU A 161 5.12 16.14 2.36
CA GLU A 161 5.36 15.16 1.30
C GLU A 161 6.86 14.85 1.13
N PRO A 162 7.21 13.64 0.67
CA PRO A 162 8.58 13.31 0.37
C PRO A 162 9.06 13.99 -0.93
N PRO A 163 10.39 14.11 -1.14
CA PRO A 163 10.96 14.85 -2.28
C PRO A 163 10.58 14.36 -3.68
N HIS A 164 10.04 13.14 -3.83
CA HIS A 164 9.73 12.48 -5.11
C HIS A 164 8.23 12.40 -5.41
N PHE A 165 7.44 13.36 -4.93
CA PHE A 165 5.96 13.34 -5.08
C PHE A 165 5.46 13.49 -6.54
N VAL A 166 6.23 14.12 -7.44
CA VAL A 166 5.74 14.67 -8.73
C VAL A 166 6.00 13.76 -9.98
N ASP A 167 6.37 12.48 -9.82
CA ASP A 167 6.63 11.61 -10.98
C ASP A 167 5.33 11.11 -11.68
N HIS A 168 5.25 11.19 -13.03
CA HIS A 168 3.98 10.99 -13.78
C HIS A 168 4.08 10.13 -15.07
N HIS A 169 3.02 9.34 -15.37
CA HIS A 169 2.84 8.56 -16.61
C HIS A 169 1.40 8.64 -17.16
N PRO A 170 1.13 9.35 -18.29
CA PRO A 170 -0.24 9.68 -18.69
C PRO A 170 -1.04 8.63 -19.50
N PHE A 171 -0.44 7.57 -20.08
CA PHE A 171 -1.14 6.61 -20.96
C PHE A 171 -0.72 5.13 -20.82
N PRO A 172 -0.92 4.49 -19.65
CA PRO A 172 -0.31 3.20 -19.34
C PRO A 172 -0.84 2.03 -20.19
N ALA A 173 -2.09 2.06 -20.66
CA ALA A 173 -2.62 1.00 -21.51
C ALA A 173 -1.89 0.88 -22.87
N VAL A 174 -1.26 1.95 -23.35
CA VAL A 174 -0.52 1.97 -24.61
C VAL A 174 0.99 1.96 -24.39
N THR A 175 1.47 2.69 -23.37
CA THR A 175 2.91 2.88 -23.15
C THR A 175 3.51 1.86 -22.19
N VAL A 176 2.69 1.22 -21.35
CA VAL A 176 3.14 0.27 -20.32
C VAL A 176 2.70 -1.16 -20.66
N PHE A 177 1.40 -1.42 -20.84
CA PHE A 177 0.87 -2.78 -21.05
C PHE A 177 0.70 -3.14 -22.52
N ARG A 178 1.79 -3.60 -23.17
CA ARG A 178 1.71 -4.08 -24.55
C ARG A 178 0.74 -5.26 -24.65
N ASP A 179 -0.11 -5.23 -25.67
CA ASP A 179 -1.15 -6.23 -25.92
C ASP A 179 -2.11 -6.49 -24.75
N ASN A 180 -2.29 -5.49 -23.86
CA ASN A 180 -3.13 -5.61 -22.67
C ASN A 180 -2.70 -6.77 -21.74
N ARG A 181 -1.39 -7.07 -21.69
CA ARG A 181 -0.84 -8.11 -20.83
C ARG A 181 -0.36 -7.54 -19.48
N PRO A 182 -0.58 -8.26 -18.36
CA PRO A 182 0.03 -7.92 -17.09
C PRO A 182 1.55 -8.01 -17.18
N HIS A 183 2.24 -7.24 -16.36
CA HIS A 183 3.63 -7.53 -16.04
C HIS A 183 3.69 -8.48 -14.84
N TYR A 184 4.55 -9.49 -14.95
CA TYR A 184 4.82 -10.42 -13.88
C TYR A 184 6.28 -10.31 -13.47
N TYR A 185 6.54 -10.30 -12.17
CA TYR A 185 7.88 -10.34 -11.62
C TYR A 185 8.01 -11.46 -10.59
N ARG A 186 9.17 -12.10 -10.57
CA ARG A 186 9.57 -13.05 -9.53
C ARG A 186 10.78 -12.51 -8.80
N ARG A 187 10.83 -12.74 -7.49
CA ARG A 187 12.01 -12.42 -6.71
C ARG A 187 13.09 -13.47 -6.97
N ASP A 188 14.28 -13.03 -7.33
CA ASP A 188 15.45 -13.91 -7.39
C ASP A 188 15.85 -14.32 -5.97
N GLU A 189 15.99 -15.62 -5.73
CA GLU A 189 16.26 -16.16 -4.39
C GLU A 189 17.69 -15.88 -3.89
N ASN A 190 18.64 -15.65 -4.80
CA ASN A 190 20.05 -15.45 -4.46
C ASN A 190 20.36 -13.97 -4.21
N ILE A 191 19.90 -13.09 -5.10
CA ILE A 191 20.18 -11.64 -5.02
C ILE A 191 19.04 -10.84 -4.39
N GLY A 192 17.85 -11.42 -4.27
CA GLY A 192 16.71 -10.81 -3.59
C GLY A 192 16.00 -9.71 -4.38
N THR A 193 16.38 -9.48 -5.64
CA THR A 193 15.79 -8.46 -6.53
C THR A 193 14.62 -9.01 -7.35
N TRP A 194 13.75 -8.13 -7.81
CA TRP A 194 12.67 -8.50 -8.74
C TRP A 194 13.19 -8.68 -10.16
N THR A 195 12.75 -9.75 -10.82
CA THR A 195 13.10 -10.07 -12.21
C THR A 195 11.82 -10.29 -13.03
N PRO A 196 11.71 -9.72 -14.25
CA PRO A 196 10.52 -9.88 -15.08
C PRO A 196 10.37 -11.34 -15.55
N VAL A 197 9.13 -11.81 -15.61
CA VAL A 197 8.75 -13.15 -16.09
C VAL A 197 7.80 -12.99 -17.27
N ILE A 198 8.09 -13.66 -18.38
CA ILE A 198 7.22 -13.68 -19.56
C ILE A 198 6.33 -14.91 -19.48
N TYR A 199 5.02 -14.70 -19.59
CA TYR A 199 4.00 -15.73 -19.80
C TYR A 199 3.38 -15.59 -21.20
#